data_AF-A0A3D4JY95-F1
#
_entry.id   AF-A0A3D4JY95-F1
#
_cell.length_a   1.000
_cell.length_b   1.000
_cell.length_c   1.000
_cell.angle_alpha   90.00
_cell.angle_beta   90.00
_cell.angle_gamma   90.00
#
_symmetry.space_group_name_H-M   'P 1'
#
loop_
_entity.id
_entity.type
_entity.pdbx_description
1 polymer ?
#
loop_
_entity_poly.entity_id
_entity_poly.type
_entity_poly.pdbx_seq_one_letter_code
_entity_poly.pdbx_strand_id
1 'polypeptide(L)'
;MKNKIITISFVLSIFSVVNSQVGINTNTPGSTLDVKGSFATPYKQSTATSYSFLSTDEYLDYRGTAAATWSLPAAVASPATFGGRVYEIRNGSAFDVTITPNGTEKIDVSNVATAQASLTNPAGYYAVIKNTGATSGTTWVGSLLTSGNS
;
A
#
# COMPACT_ATOMS: atom_id res chain seq x y z
N MET A 1 19.65 50.10 -6.23
CA MET A 1 19.89 48.69 -6.62
C MET A 1 20.23 47.82 -5.43
N LYS A 2 21.17 48.22 -4.57
CA LYS A 2 21.58 47.52 -3.34
C LYS A 2 20.41 47.11 -2.42
N ASN A 3 19.47 48.01 -2.15
CA ASN A 3 18.30 47.70 -1.31
C ASN A 3 17.37 46.66 -1.95
N LYS A 4 17.24 46.64 -3.29
CA LYS A 4 16.41 45.66 -4.01
C LYS A 4 17.01 44.25 -3.96
N ILE A 5 18.34 44.14 -4.02
CA ILE A 5 19.06 42.86 -3.90
C ILE A 5 18.93 42.29 -2.49
N ILE A 6 19.01 43.12 -1.45
CA ILE A 6 18.84 42.69 -0.05
C ILE A 6 17.42 42.17 0.19
N THR A 7 16.39 42.86 -0.32
CA THR A 7 15.00 42.40 -0.21
C THR A 7 14.79 41.07 -0.94
N ILE A 8 15.37 40.88 -2.12
CA ILE A 8 15.28 39.62 -2.88
C ILE A 8 15.96 38.46 -2.14
N SER A 9 17.16 38.67 -1.60
CA SER A 9 17.85 37.64 -0.80
C SER A 9 17.09 37.27 0.47
N PHE A 10 16.48 38.25 1.14
CA PHE A 10 15.66 38.00 2.33
C PHE A 10 14.41 37.17 1.98
N VAL A 11 13.73 37.52 0.89
CA VAL A 11 12.55 36.79 0.40
C VAL A 11 12.90 35.36 -0.01
N LEU A 12 14.02 35.13 -0.74
CA LEU A 12 14.47 33.77 -1.10
C LEU A 12 14.81 32.90 0.13
N SER A 13 15.38 33.48 1.19
CA SER A 13 15.76 32.74 2.40
C SER A 13 14.56 32.22 3.21
N ILE A 14 13.39 32.87 3.09
CA ILE A 14 12.16 32.45 3.76
C ILE A 14 11.52 31.25 3.02
N PHE A 15 11.72 31.14 1.71
CA PHE A 15 11.23 30.01 0.92
C PHE A 15 12.08 28.74 1.03
N SER A 16 13.35 28.84 1.47
CA SER A 16 14.21 27.66 1.67
C SER A 16 13.89 26.84 2.93
N VAL A 17 12.95 27.27 3.77
CA VAL A 17 12.59 26.61 5.05
C VAL A 17 11.17 26.04 5.10
N VAL A 18 10.41 26.11 4.00
CA VAL A 18 9.09 25.47 3.91
C VAL A 18 9.23 24.00 3.54
N ASN A 19 9.17 23.13 4.54
CA ASN A 19 8.97 21.70 4.30
C ASN A 19 7.59 21.49 3.65
N SER A 20 7.48 20.60 2.66
CA SER A 20 6.19 20.23 2.04
C SER A 20 5.36 19.29 2.94
N GLN A 21 5.17 19.68 4.21
CA GLN A 21 4.41 18.91 5.19
C GLN A 21 2.93 19.29 5.15
N VAL A 22 2.07 18.29 5.29
CA VAL A 22 0.62 18.47 5.39
C VAL A 22 0.19 18.04 6.79
N GLY A 23 -0.28 19.00 7.59
CA GLY A 23 -0.89 18.75 8.89
C GLY A 23 -2.42 18.83 8.81
N ILE A 24 -3.12 17.82 9.31
CA ILE A 24 -4.57 17.87 9.54
C ILE A 24 -4.80 17.94 11.05
N ASN A 25 -5.46 19.02 11.48
CA ASN A 25 -5.69 19.34 12.89
C ASN A 25 -4.39 19.56 13.70
N THR A 26 -3.33 20.04 13.03
CA THR A 26 -2.06 20.46 13.66
C THR A 26 -1.35 21.48 12.76
N ASN A 27 -0.72 22.49 13.35
CA ASN A 27 0.10 23.49 12.63
C ASN A 27 1.61 23.17 12.68
N THR A 28 2.00 22.14 13.44
CA THR A 28 3.38 21.70 13.61
C THR A 28 3.45 20.19 13.36
N PRO A 29 3.27 19.75 12.10
CA PRO A 29 3.26 18.33 11.78
C PRO A 29 4.61 17.68 12.10
N GLY A 30 4.59 16.55 12.81
CA GLY A 30 5.79 15.78 13.14
C GLY A 30 6.28 14.85 12.01
N SER A 31 5.55 14.80 10.90
CA SER A 31 5.81 13.93 9.74
C SER A 31 5.37 14.63 8.46
N THR A 32 5.76 14.12 7.28
CA THR A 32 5.35 14.69 5.98
C THR A 32 3.83 14.77 5.83
N LEU A 33 3.11 13.77 6.37
CA LEU A 33 1.66 13.80 6.56
C LEU A 33 1.40 13.48 8.04
N ASP A 34 0.76 14.41 8.77
CA ASP A 34 0.41 14.24 10.19
C ASP A 34 -1.09 14.51 10.37
N VAL A 35 -1.86 13.48 10.75
CA VAL A 35 -3.31 13.57 10.97
C VAL A 35 -3.60 13.36 12.45
N LYS A 36 -4.04 14.41 13.15
CA LYS A 36 -4.49 14.33 14.55
C LYS A 36 -6.00 14.05 14.61
N GLY A 37 -6.38 12.84 14.19
CA GLY A 37 -7.77 12.38 14.12
C GLY A 37 -7.86 11.00 13.46
N SER A 38 -9.07 10.58 13.10
CA SER A 38 -9.28 9.34 12.34
C SER A 38 -8.86 9.49 10.88
N PHE A 39 -8.32 8.42 10.30
CA PHE A 39 -8.05 8.29 8.88
C PHE A 39 -8.99 7.25 8.29
N ALA A 40 -9.76 7.63 7.28
CA ALA A 40 -10.74 6.75 6.64
C ALA A 40 -10.23 6.30 5.27
N THR A 41 -10.15 5.01 5.07
CA THR A 41 -9.80 4.35 3.81
C THR A 41 -10.98 3.51 3.32
N PRO A 42 -11.03 3.14 2.03
CA PRO A 42 -12.09 2.28 1.51
C PRO A 42 -12.12 0.90 2.18
N TYR A 43 -13.29 0.51 2.71
CA TYR A 43 -13.59 -0.86 3.15
C TYR A 43 -14.45 -1.57 2.10
N LYS A 44 -14.00 -2.73 1.62
CA LYS A 44 -14.75 -3.55 0.68
C LYS A 44 -14.82 -5.00 1.13
N GLN A 45 -16.03 -5.46 1.41
CA GLN A 45 -16.33 -6.88 1.59
C GLN A 45 -16.61 -7.54 0.23
N SER A 46 -16.07 -8.74 0.00
CA SER A 46 -16.32 -9.52 -1.21
C SER A 46 -16.56 -10.99 -0.89
N THR A 47 -17.49 -11.61 -1.63
CA THR A 47 -17.71 -13.06 -1.63
C THR A 47 -17.26 -13.70 -2.95
N ALA A 48 -16.69 -12.91 -3.87
CA ALA A 48 -16.27 -13.39 -5.17
C ALA A 48 -15.01 -14.25 -5.07
N THR A 49 -15.06 -15.44 -5.66
CA THR A 49 -13.92 -16.38 -5.74
C THR A 49 -12.85 -15.89 -6.72
N SER A 50 -13.14 -14.89 -7.56
CA SER A 50 -12.18 -14.19 -8.39
C SER A 50 -12.33 -12.68 -8.22
N TYR A 51 -11.22 -11.97 -8.01
CA TYR A 51 -11.22 -10.52 -7.85
C TYR A 51 -9.90 -9.92 -8.31
N SER A 52 -9.96 -8.80 -9.04
CA SER A 52 -8.79 -8.01 -9.42
C SER A 52 -8.75 -6.72 -8.63
N PHE A 53 -7.62 -6.46 -7.98
CA PHE A 53 -7.46 -5.32 -7.08
C PHE A 53 -7.48 -4.01 -7.86
N LEU A 54 -8.20 -3.03 -7.34
CA LEU A 54 -8.39 -1.74 -7.96
C LEU A 54 -7.52 -0.67 -7.28
N SER A 55 -7.25 0.43 -7.98
CA SER A 55 -6.55 1.59 -7.40
C SER A 55 -7.34 2.30 -6.31
N THR A 56 -8.62 1.98 -6.14
CA THR A 56 -9.51 2.51 -5.09
C THR A 56 -9.68 1.55 -3.92
N ASP A 57 -9.00 0.40 -3.94
CA ASP A 57 -9.03 -0.54 -2.83
C ASP A 57 -7.92 -0.19 -1.83
N GLU A 58 -8.21 -0.37 -0.55
CA GLU A 58 -7.22 -0.31 0.52
C GLU A 58 -7.46 -1.47 1.48
N TYR A 59 -8.67 -1.61 2.03
CA TYR A 59 -9.07 -2.74 2.85
C TYR A 59 -10.04 -3.68 2.13
N LEU A 60 -9.65 -4.94 1.98
CA LEU A 60 -10.44 -6.00 1.34
C LEU A 60 -10.75 -7.12 2.34
N ASP A 61 -12.03 -7.45 2.51
CA ASP A 61 -12.51 -8.48 3.44
C ASP A 61 -13.19 -9.63 2.69
N TYR A 62 -12.52 -10.78 2.60
CA TYR A 62 -13.10 -11.96 1.95
C TYR A 62 -14.01 -12.72 2.90
N ARG A 63 -15.27 -12.93 2.50
CA ARG A 63 -16.32 -13.65 3.24
C ARG A 63 -17.02 -14.72 2.39
N GLY A 64 -16.37 -15.22 1.35
CA GLY A 64 -16.95 -16.23 0.46
C GLY A 64 -17.01 -17.63 1.10
N THR A 65 -17.62 -18.56 0.38
CA THR A 65 -17.89 -19.94 0.84
C THR A 65 -17.10 -20.99 0.06
N ALA A 66 -16.00 -20.58 -0.59
CA ALA A 66 -15.09 -21.45 -1.33
C ALA A 66 -13.68 -20.84 -1.36
N ALA A 67 -12.68 -21.60 -1.82
CA ALA A 67 -11.36 -21.04 -2.10
C ALA A 67 -11.44 -19.94 -3.16
N ALA A 68 -10.61 -18.91 -3.04
CA ALA A 68 -10.59 -17.77 -3.95
C ALA A 68 -9.20 -17.52 -4.54
N THR A 69 -9.18 -16.93 -5.73
CA THR A 69 -7.97 -16.46 -6.39
C THR A 69 -8.12 -14.99 -6.74
N TRP A 70 -7.33 -14.15 -6.08
CA TRP A 70 -7.34 -12.71 -6.27
C TRP A 70 -6.04 -12.26 -6.96
N SER A 71 -6.12 -11.24 -7.81
CA SER A 71 -4.99 -10.79 -8.62
C SER A 71 -4.62 -9.34 -8.32
N LEU A 72 -3.33 -9.10 -8.05
CA LEU A 72 -2.75 -7.76 -7.96
C LEU A 72 -2.70 -7.13 -9.36
N PRO A 73 -2.81 -5.80 -9.47
CA PRO A 73 -2.67 -5.12 -10.76
C PRO A 73 -1.22 -5.21 -11.27
N ALA A 74 -1.05 -5.07 -12.59
CA ALA A 74 0.27 -4.94 -13.19
C ALA A 74 1.00 -3.72 -12.62
N ALA A 75 2.29 -3.89 -12.32
CA ALA A 75 3.12 -2.80 -11.85
C ALA A 75 3.23 -1.70 -12.93
N VAL A 76 3.17 -0.45 -12.50
CA VAL A 76 3.18 0.71 -13.41
C VAL A 76 4.53 1.42 -13.33
N ALA A 77 5.07 1.77 -14.48
CA ALA A 77 6.33 2.50 -14.60
C ALA A 77 6.19 3.99 -14.23
N SER A 78 7.32 4.63 -13.96
CA SER A 78 7.43 6.08 -13.84
C SER A 78 6.75 6.80 -15.03
N PRO A 79 6.04 7.93 -14.82
CA PRO A 79 6.00 8.74 -13.58
C PRO A 79 4.94 8.32 -12.56
N ALA A 80 3.98 7.47 -12.92
CA ALA A 80 2.89 7.03 -12.05
C ALA A 80 3.18 5.65 -11.44
N THR A 81 4.27 5.54 -10.68
CA THR A 81 4.67 4.29 -10.04
C THR A 81 3.66 3.86 -8.95
N PHE A 82 3.52 2.55 -8.77
CA PHE A 82 2.82 2.00 -7.61
C PHE A 82 3.68 1.94 -6.35
N GLY A 83 4.96 2.34 -6.41
CA GLY A 83 5.88 2.32 -5.28
C GLY A 83 5.24 2.87 -4.00
N GLY A 84 5.10 1.99 -3.00
CA GLY A 84 4.49 2.33 -1.72
C GLY A 84 2.99 2.09 -1.60
N ARG A 85 2.27 1.73 -2.67
CA ARG A 85 0.85 1.32 -2.60
C ARG A 85 0.70 0.10 -1.71
N VAL A 86 -0.28 0.15 -0.80
CA VAL A 86 -0.59 -0.90 0.15
C VAL A 86 -2.01 -1.41 -0.09
N TYR A 87 -2.18 -2.72 0.03
CA TYR A 87 -3.48 -3.37 0.20
C TYR A 87 -3.45 -4.18 1.48
N GLU A 88 -4.52 -4.05 2.24
CA GLU A 88 -4.83 -4.80 3.46
C GLU A 88 -5.91 -5.82 3.14
N ILE A 89 -5.65 -7.10 3.44
CA ILE A 89 -6.52 -8.20 3.05
C ILE A 89 -6.84 -9.05 4.27
N ARG A 90 -8.08 -8.96 4.74
CA ARG A 90 -8.60 -9.89 5.74
C ARG A 90 -9.26 -11.08 5.06
N ASN A 91 -8.86 -12.28 5.44
CA ASN A 91 -9.60 -13.49 5.11
C ASN A 91 -10.50 -13.89 6.29
N GLY A 92 -11.73 -13.38 6.29
CA GLY A 92 -12.73 -13.73 7.29
C GLY A 92 -13.54 -14.99 6.96
N SER A 93 -13.12 -15.78 5.97
CA SER A 93 -13.79 -17.00 5.54
C SER A 93 -13.18 -18.26 6.15
N ALA A 94 -13.73 -19.42 5.81
CA ALA A 94 -13.19 -20.74 6.15
C ALA A 94 -12.27 -21.34 5.06
N PHE A 95 -11.93 -20.56 4.02
CA PHE A 95 -11.22 -21.04 2.83
C PHE A 95 -10.02 -20.15 2.52
N ASP A 96 -9.01 -20.73 1.88
CA ASP A 96 -7.82 -19.98 1.48
C ASP A 96 -8.10 -18.98 0.35
N VAL A 97 -7.44 -17.83 0.43
CA VAL A 97 -7.38 -16.83 -0.65
C VAL A 97 -5.96 -16.86 -1.22
N THR A 98 -5.82 -17.29 -2.47
CA THR A 98 -4.56 -17.21 -3.20
C THR A 98 -4.46 -15.86 -3.91
N ILE A 99 -3.43 -15.08 -3.57
CA ILE A 99 -3.14 -13.79 -4.17
C ILE A 99 -2.03 -13.96 -5.20
N THR A 100 -2.27 -13.50 -6.42
CA THR A 100 -1.36 -13.67 -7.56
C THR A 100 -0.90 -12.30 -8.08
N PRO A 101 0.39 -12.10 -8.33
CA PRO A 101 0.87 -10.91 -9.03
C PRO A 101 0.55 -11.00 -10.53
N ASN A 102 0.64 -9.88 -11.25
CA ASN A 102 0.31 -9.88 -12.67
C ASN A 102 1.37 -10.59 -13.53
N GLY A 103 0.95 -11.47 -14.43
CA GLY A 103 1.83 -12.09 -15.42
C GLY A 103 3.04 -12.79 -14.79
N THR A 104 4.25 -12.35 -15.13
CA THR A 104 5.51 -12.95 -14.65
C THR A 104 6.07 -12.28 -13.40
N GLU A 105 5.40 -11.27 -12.85
CA GLU A 105 5.78 -10.62 -11.59
C GLU A 105 5.82 -11.62 -10.42
N LYS A 106 6.45 -11.21 -9.31
CA LYS A 106 6.70 -12.03 -8.12
C LYS A 106 6.45 -11.29 -6.83
N ILE A 107 6.20 -12.05 -5.77
CA ILE A 107 5.97 -11.56 -4.40
C ILE A 107 7.12 -12.05 -3.50
N ASP A 108 7.74 -11.14 -2.76
CA ASP A 108 8.66 -11.46 -1.66
C ASP A 108 7.87 -11.59 -0.36
N VAL A 109 8.04 -12.69 0.35
CA VAL A 109 7.32 -12.99 1.59
C VAL A 109 8.27 -13.13 2.77
N SER A 110 9.51 -13.54 2.52
CA SER A 110 10.53 -13.76 3.55
C SER A 110 11.91 -13.95 2.92
N ASN A 111 12.95 -13.98 3.74
CA ASN A 111 14.33 -14.25 3.32
C ASN A 111 14.55 -15.62 2.65
N VAL A 112 13.60 -16.55 2.76
CA VAL A 112 13.63 -17.87 2.08
C VAL A 112 12.59 -17.99 0.97
N ALA A 113 11.71 -16.99 0.82
CA ALA A 113 10.62 -16.96 -0.14
C ALA A 113 10.53 -15.60 -0.84
N THR A 114 11.61 -15.20 -1.52
CA THR A 114 11.80 -13.84 -2.06
C THR A 114 11.20 -13.58 -3.45
N ALA A 115 10.75 -14.63 -4.15
CA ALA A 115 10.21 -14.53 -5.51
C ALA A 115 9.11 -15.58 -5.76
N GLN A 116 8.01 -15.49 -5.02
CA GLN A 116 6.87 -16.39 -5.15
C GLN A 116 5.94 -15.97 -6.30
N ALA A 117 5.37 -16.94 -7.01
CA ALA A 117 4.34 -16.70 -8.01
C ALA A 117 2.95 -16.43 -7.39
N SER A 118 2.80 -16.64 -6.08
CA SER A 118 1.56 -16.36 -5.35
C SER A 118 1.83 -16.26 -3.85
N LEU A 119 0.91 -15.62 -3.14
CA LEU A 119 0.83 -15.61 -1.68
C LEU A 119 -0.49 -16.26 -1.26
N THR A 120 -0.47 -17.28 -0.41
CA THR A 120 -1.68 -17.81 0.20
C THR A 120 -1.99 -17.04 1.48
N ASN A 121 -3.20 -16.49 1.58
CA ASN A 121 -3.78 -15.92 2.79
C ASN A 121 -4.81 -16.92 3.36
N PRO A 122 -4.41 -17.75 4.36
CA PRO A 122 -5.27 -18.81 4.87
C PRO A 122 -6.54 -18.29 5.57
N ALA A 123 -7.48 -19.19 5.82
CA ALA A 123 -8.68 -18.89 6.61
C ALA A 123 -8.31 -18.24 7.97
N GLY A 124 -8.92 -17.10 8.28
CA GLY A 124 -8.70 -16.36 9.54
C GLY A 124 -7.43 -15.52 9.58
N TYR A 125 -6.62 -15.51 8.51
CA TYR A 125 -5.42 -14.69 8.43
C TYR A 125 -5.71 -13.29 7.87
N TYR A 126 -4.75 -12.40 8.09
CA TYR A 126 -4.70 -11.08 7.53
C TYR A 126 -3.37 -10.90 6.80
N ALA A 127 -3.41 -10.34 5.60
CA ALA A 127 -2.24 -10.08 4.79
C ALA A 127 -2.12 -8.59 4.49
N VAL A 128 -0.88 -8.09 4.47
CA VAL A 128 -0.53 -6.77 3.94
C VAL A 128 0.35 -6.99 2.73
N ILE A 129 0.01 -6.36 1.61
CA ILE A 129 0.79 -6.41 0.38
C ILE A 129 1.16 -5.01 -0.05
N LYS A 130 2.46 -4.78 -0.28
CA LYS A 130 3.00 -3.47 -0.65
C LYS A 130 3.82 -3.56 -1.95
N ASN A 131 3.60 -2.61 -2.85
CA ASN A 131 4.38 -2.54 -4.08
C ASN A 131 5.77 -1.94 -3.83
N THR A 132 6.80 -2.52 -4.45
CA THR A 132 8.21 -2.09 -4.31
C THR A 132 8.57 -0.87 -5.17
N GLY A 133 7.75 -0.56 -6.17
CA GLY A 133 8.03 0.41 -7.21
C GLY A 133 8.75 -0.17 -8.44
N ALA A 134 9.15 -1.45 -8.38
CA ALA A 134 9.68 -2.17 -9.53
C ALA A 134 8.56 -2.54 -10.52
N THR A 135 8.93 -2.71 -11.80
CA THR A 135 8.00 -3.06 -12.90
C THR A 135 8.19 -4.48 -13.42
N SER A 136 9.17 -5.22 -12.90
CA SER A 136 9.44 -6.61 -13.25
C SER A 136 10.14 -7.33 -12.10
N GLY A 137 10.17 -8.66 -12.16
CA GLY A 137 10.69 -9.49 -11.06
C GLY A 137 9.81 -9.38 -9.82
N THR A 138 10.42 -9.13 -8.66
CA THR A 138 9.71 -8.93 -7.40
C THR A 138 9.17 -7.49 -7.30
N THR A 139 7.90 -7.34 -7.66
CA THR A 139 7.19 -6.06 -7.67
C THR A 139 6.36 -5.83 -6.41
N TRP A 140 6.15 -6.89 -5.61
CA TRP A 140 5.34 -6.85 -4.39
C TRP A 140 6.07 -7.52 -3.22
N VAL A 141 5.79 -7.03 -2.02
CA VAL A 141 6.17 -7.67 -0.76
C VAL A 141 4.89 -8.00 0.00
N GLY A 142 4.78 -9.23 0.49
CA GLY A 142 3.67 -9.72 1.30
C GLY A 142 4.09 -9.98 2.74
N SER A 143 3.19 -9.72 3.67
CA SER A 143 3.33 -10.11 5.08
C SER A 143 2.04 -10.70 5.57
N LEU A 144 2.12 -11.72 6.42
CA LEU A 144 0.98 -12.42 6.99
C LEU A 144 0.95 -12.26 8.51
N LEU A 145 -0.23 -12.00 9.04
CA LEU A 145 -0.54 -11.99 10.46
C LEU A 145 -1.67 -12.98 10.69
N THR A 146 -1.55 -13.77 11.76
CA THR A 146 -2.59 -14.69 12.21
C THR A 146 -3.26 -14.12 13.45
N SER A 147 -4.54 -14.47 13.66
CA SER A 147 -5.32 -14.03 14.83
C SER A 147 -4.75 -14.50 16.17
N GLY A 148 -3.79 -15.43 16.17
CA GLY A 148 -3.14 -15.94 17.39
C GLY A 148 -4.07 -16.75 18.31
N ASN A 149 -5.37 -16.79 18.01
CA ASN A 149 -6.34 -17.63 18.71
C ASN A 149 -6.16 -19.07 18.22
N SER A 150 -5.35 -19.81 18.98
CA SER A 150 -5.31 -21.26 18.99
C SER A 150 -6.60 -21.80 19.60
#